data_AF-A0A9Q4DS57-F1
#
_entry.id   AF-A0A9Q4DS57-F1
#
_cell.length_a   1.000
_cell.length_b   1.000
_cell.length_c   1.000
_cell.angle_alpha   90.00
_cell.angle_beta   90.00
_cell.angle_gamma   90.00
#
_symmetry.space_group_name_H-M   'P 1'
#
loop_
_entity.id
_entity.type
_entity.pdbx_description
1 polymer ?
#
loop_
_entity_poly.entity_id
_entity_poly.type
_entity_poly.pdbx_seq_one_letter_code
_entity_poly.pdbx_strand_id
1 'polypeptide(L)'
;MEFIESVKEHLTSSNLRQLTKFIRKEFPFKGQSHTEQSKKYEALKQLSDNDLSSGIARMTLIESSFDHSKSAALFVVILTLFFGALKIIFVDDKQPLGSGVYLTFTMFSVLILLIAVGKDKKDMTTAAYFKTLLERVKVDKENKKETPSPSNHEMNDNQIVVNIRTRQFWIKDFYKQANNLDEILLNWSDYEIASYITYYFGYWTAKNKKAELQRIRGLTFDVLILGIARMKEIEESNDNSKIIPGFSAGLVLICTQASILYRNMNSPLLGAASAVFVAFIVYILLIKGIRNGSNLRSRAAKYRSLLEQVLSEKEKKK
;
A
#
# COMPACT_ATOMS: atom_id res chain seq x y z
N MET A 1 -12.42 -2.23 28.71
CA MET A 1 -13.74 -2.22 28.04
C MET A 1 -13.87 -1.01 27.12
N GLU A 2 -13.47 0.19 27.55
CA GLU A 2 -13.55 1.43 26.76
C GLU A 2 -13.01 1.35 25.31
N PHE A 3 -11.86 0.70 25.09
CA PHE A 3 -11.30 0.59 23.73
C PHE A 3 -12.19 -0.20 22.77
N ILE A 4 -12.78 -1.32 23.23
CA ILE A 4 -13.60 -2.17 22.35
C ILE A 4 -14.96 -1.56 22.09
N GLU A 5 -15.52 -0.85 23.07
CA GLU A 5 -16.72 -0.04 22.85
C GLU A 5 -16.45 1.06 21.81
N SER A 6 -15.31 1.74 21.90
CA SER A 6 -14.90 2.72 20.89
C SER A 6 -14.74 2.11 19.49
N VAL A 7 -14.14 0.92 19.39
CA VAL A 7 -14.02 0.18 18.11
C VAL A 7 -15.40 -0.17 17.55
N LYS A 8 -16.33 -0.68 18.38
CA LYS A 8 -17.70 -1.01 17.97
C LYS A 8 -18.47 0.22 17.50
N GLU A 9 -18.36 1.31 18.24
CA GLU A 9 -18.99 2.58 17.90
C GLU A 9 -18.50 3.06 16.52
N HIS A 10 -17.18 3.11 16.30
CA HIS A 10 -16.64 3.52 15.01
C HIS A 10 -17.04 2.56 13.88
N LEU A 11 -17.05 1.24 14.13
CA LEU A 11 -17.50 0.23 13.17
C LEU A 11 -18.99 0.32 12.84
N THR A 12 -19.81 1.02 13.62
CA THR A 12 -21.25 1.13 13.34
C THR A 12 -21.65 2.52 12.87
N SER A 13 -21.14 3.59 13.50
CA SER A 13 -21.65 4.95 13.31
C SER A 13 -20.76 5.86 12.47
N SER A 14 -19.44 5.62 12.41
CA SER A 14 -18.52 6.52 11.69
C SER A 14 -18.74 6.49 10.19
N ASN A 15 -18.57 7.61 9.49
CA ASN A 15 -18.48 7.58 8.03
C ASN A 15 -17.19 6.84 7.57
N LEU A 16 -17.13 6.43 6.31
CA LEU A 16 -16.03 5.60 5.81
C LEU A 16 -14.64 6.23 6.04
N ARG A 17 -14.49 7.54 5.78
CA ARG A 17 -13.20 8.24 5.97
C ARG A 17 -12.83 8.40 7.44
N GLN A 18 -13.80 8.63 8.32
CA GLN A 18 -13.58 8.71 9.77
C GLN A 18 -13.17 7.34 10.31
N LEU A 19 -13.85 6.28 9.88
CA LEU A 19 -13.51 4.91 10.23
C LEU A 19 -12.09 4.56 9.80
N THR A 20 -11.70 4.87 8.57
CA THR A 20 -10.33 4.63 8.11
C THR A 20 -9.30 5.43 8.89
N LYS A 21 -9.57 6.71 9.20
CA LYS A 21 -8.68 7.52 10.05
C LYS A 21 -8.50 6.94 11.44
N PHE A 22 -9.60 6.48 12.06
CA PHE A 22 -9.59 5.81 13.35
C PHE A 22 -8.75 4.52 13.30
N ILE A 23 -9.02 3.64 12.34
CA ILE A 23 -8.29 2.38 12.16
C ILE A 23 -6.80 2.66 11.98
N ARG A 24 -6.43 3.65 11.16
CA ARG A 24 -5.03 3.96 10.91
C ARG A 24 -4.30 4.47 12.15
N LYS A 25 -5.01 5.18 13.03
CA LYS A 25 -4.47 5.69 14.29
C LYS A 25 -4.34 4.56 15.31
N GLU A 26 -5.35 3.73 15.43
CA GLU A 26 -5.42 2.71 16.49
C GLU A 26 -4.73 1.40 16.11
N PHE A 27 -4.76 1.03 14.84
CA PHE A 27 -4.14 -0.16 14.27
C PHE A 27 -3.15 0.21 13.15
N PRO A 28 -2.08 0.96 13.46
CA PRO A 28 -1.04 1.25 12.49
C PRO A 28 -0.34 -0.05 12.06
N PHE A 29 -0.13 -0.21 10.76
CA PHE A 29 0.57 -1.38 10.20
C PHE A 29 2.10 -1.33 10.39
N LYS A 30 2.64 -0.23 10.94
CA LYS A 30 4.08 -0.04 11.24
C LYS A 30 4.31 0.94 12.39
N GLY A 31 5.45 0.77 13.07
CA GLY A 31 5.96 1.74 14.04
C GLY A 31 5.33 1.67 15.43
N GLN A 32 4.47 0.69 15.69
CA GLN A 32 3.93 0.37 17.01
C GLN A 32 4.67 -0.82 17.60
N SER A 33 4.83 -0.85 18.93
CA SER A 33 5.47 -1.99 19.59
C SER A 33 4.63 -3.26 19.45
N HIS A 34 5.29 -4.42 19.27
CA HIS A 34 4.62 -5.71 19.16
C HIS A 34 3.64 -5.97 20.32
N THR A 35 4.04 -5.65 21.55
CA THR A 35 3.23 -5.84 22.76
C THR A 35 1.91 -5.07 22.68
N GLU A 36 1.94 -3.84 22.18
CA GLU A 36 0.75 -3.00 22.06
C GLU A 36 -0.15 -3.47 20.91
N GLN A 37 0.45 -3.86 19.77
CA GLN A 37 -0.27 -4.36 18.60
C GLN A 37 -0.97 -5.70 18.89
N SER A 38 -0.29 -6.62 19.58
CA SER A 38 -0.88 -7.89 20.05
C SER A 38 -2.00 -7.64 21.06
N LYS A 39 -1.84 -6.71 22.02
CA LYS A 39 -2.92 -6.35 22.95
C LYS A 39 -4.17 -5.82 22.25
N LYS A 40 -4.00 -4.98 21.21
CA LYS A 40 -5.14 -4.47 20.42
C LYS A 40 -5.77 -5.57 19.56
N TYR A 41 -4.97 -6.49 19.01
CA TYR A 41 -5.49 -7.66 18.28
C TYR A 41 -6.29 -8.61 19.20
N GLU A 42 -5.77 -8.91 20.39
CA GLU A 42 -6.49 -9.68 21.42
C GLU A 42 -7.81 -9.02 21.81
N ALA A 43 -7.83 -7.69 21.89
CA ALA A 43 -9.07 -6.97 22.15
C ALA A 43 -10.11 -7.22 21.04
N LEU A 44 -9.72 -7.29 19.76
CA LEU A 44 -10.64 -7.59 18.66
C LEU A 44 -11.33 -8.96 18.82
N LYS A 45 -10.70 -9.93 19.49
CA LYS A 45 -11.31 -11.23 19.80
C LYS A 45 -12.54 -11.11 20.72
N GLN A 46 -12.76 -9.96 21.37
CA GLN A 46 -13.95 -9.69 22.19
C GLN A 46 -15.17 -9.20 21.38
N LEU A 47 -15.02 -8.90 20.09
CA LEU A 47 -16.12 -8.49 19.21
C LEU A 47 -17.11 -9.64 18.96
N SER A 48 -18.42 -9.37 18.87
CA SER A 48 -19.40 -10.43 18.55
C SER A 48 -19.28 -10.91 17.09
N ASP A 49 -19.82 -12.09 16.77
CA ASP A 49 -19.80 -12.61 15.39
C ASP A 49 -20.50 -11.65 14.39
N ASN A 50 -21.53 -10.94 14.88
CA ASN A 50 -22.22 -9.89 14.15
C ASN A 50 -21.34 -8.65 13.94
N ASP A 51 -20.64 -8.19 14.99
CA ASP A 51 -19.71 -7.06 14.90
C ASP A 51 -18.56 -7.36 13.93
N LEU A 52 -18.03 -8.59 13.96
CA LEU A 52 -16.97 -9.05 13.04
C LEU A 52 -17.48 -9.08 11.60
N SER A 53 -18.64 -9.70 11.35
CA SER A 53 -19.21 -9.80 10.00
C SER A 53 -19.58 -8.43 9.43
N SER A 54 -20.16 -7.56 10.25
CA SER A 54 -20.45 -6.17 9.89
C SER A 54 -19.15 -5.39 9.59
N GLY A 55 -18.14 -5.51 10.45
CA GLY A 55 -16.84 -4.87 10.25
C GLY A 55 -16.17 -5.31 8.95
N ILE A 56 -16.16 -6.61 8.64
CA ILE A 56 -15.63 -7.15 7.37
C ILE A 56 -16.38 -6.59 6.16
N ALA A 57 -17.71 -6.55 6.23
CA ALA A 57 -18.54 -5.99 5.16
C ALA A 57 -18.22 -4.50 4.94
N ARG A 58 -18.08 -3.73 6.03
CA ARG A 58 -17.71 -2.31 5.94
C ARG A 58 -16.31 -2.11 5.38
N MET A 59 -15.32 -2.91 5.77
CA MET A 59 -13.97 -2.82 5.20
C MET A 59 -13.98 -3.17 3.70
N THR A 60 -14.74 -4.19 3.30
CA THR A 60 -14.92 -4.55 1.88
C THR A 60 -15.57 -3.41 1.10
N LEU A 61 -16.55 -2.72 1.72
CA LEU A 61 -17.15 -1.54 1.12
C LEU A 61 -16.14 -0.40 0.97
N ILE A 62 -15.28 -0.14 1.95
CA ILE A 62 -14.19 0.85 1.86
C ILE A 62 -13.20 0.48 0.74
N GLU A 63 -12.75 -0.78 0.69
CA GLU A 63 -11.87 -1.27 -0.38
C GLU A 63 -12.46 -0.99 -1.76
N SER A 64 -13.74 -1.33 -1.97
CA SER A 64 -14.41 -1.10 -3.26
C SER A 64 -14.66 0.38 -3.54
N SER A 65 -15.02 1.16 -2.53
CA SER A 65 -15.39 2.58 -2.69
C SER A 65 -14.18 3.48 -2.93
N PHE A 66 -13.01 3.15 -2.38
CA PHE A 66 -11.78 3.94 -2.55
C PHE A 66 -10.83 3.38 -3.61
N ASP A 67 -11.22 2.36 -4.39
CA ASP A 67 -10.46 1.88 -5.53
C ASP A 67 -10.65 2.76 -6.79
N HIS A 68 -10.71 4.08 -6.60
CA HIS A 68 -10.83 5.07 -7.68
C HIS A 68 -9.57 5.16 -8.56
N SER A 69 -8.49 4.49 -8.15
CA SER A 69 -7.28 4.35 -8.96
C SER A 69 -7.58 3.86 -10.38
N LYS A 70 -8.54 2.94 -10.54
CA LYS A 70 -9.01 2.40 -11.82
C LYS A 70 -9.64 3.46 -12.74
N SER A 71 -10.25 4.49 -12.16
CA SER A 71 -10.98 5.53 -12.88
C SER A 71 -10.12 6.75 -13.19
N ALA A 72 -8.87 6.80 -12.71
CA ALA A 72 -7.98 7.94 -12.90
C ALA A 72 -7.76 8.29 -14.40
N ALA A 73 -7.68 7.28 -15.27
CA ALA A 73 -7.59 7.50 -16.72
C ALA A 73 -8.85 8.20 -17.28
N LEU A 74 -10.03 7.82 -16.81
CA LEU A 74 -11.29 8.41 -17.23
C LEU A 74 -11.38 9.89 -16.80
N PHE A 75 -10.94 10.21 -15.57
CA PHE A 75 -10.85 11.59 -15.13
C PHE A 75 -9.88 12.42 -15.98
N VAL A 76 -8.75 11.85 -16.40
CA VAL A 76 -7.83 12.55 -17.33
C VAL A 76 -8.47 12.77 -18.70
N VAL A 77 -9.23 11.80 -19.22
CA VAL A 77 -9.97 11.99 -20.48
C VAL A 77 -11.00 13.13 -20.34
N ILE A 78 -11.76 13.17 -19.25
CA ILE A 78 -12.70 14.27 -18.97
C ILE A 78 -11.97 15.62 -18.91
N LEU A 79 -10.85 15.70 -18.19
CA LEU A 79 -10.03 16.91 -18.14
C LEU A 79 -9.51 17.30 -19.52
N THR A 80 -9.08 16.33 -20.33
CA THR A 80 -8.61 16.57 -21.71
C THR A 80 -9.71 17.18 -22.55
N LEU A 81 -10.92 16.62 -22.51
CA LEU A 81 -12.08 17.13 -23.23
C LEU A 81 -12.50 18.51 -22.74
N PHE A 82 -12.51 18.74 -21.43
CA PHE A 82 -12.82 20.03 -20.82
C PHE A 82 -11.82 21.11 -21.25
N PHE A 83 -10.52 20.82 -21.20
CA PHE A 83 -9.50 21.76 -21.69
C PHE A 83 -9.56 21.97 -23.20
N GLY A 84 -9.87 20.93 -23.97
CA GLY A 84 -10.13 21.06 -25.41
C GLY A 84 -11.29 22.00 -25.70
N ALA A 85 -12.41 21.86 -24.98
CA ALA A 85 -13.58 22.72 -25.12
C ALA A 85 -13.29 24.17 -24.69
N LEU A 86 -12.65 24.37 -23.54
CA LEU A 86 -12.23 25.71 -23.09
C LEU A 86 -11.32 26.37 -24.14
N LYS A 87 -10.41 25.62 -24.74
CA LYS A 87 -9.55 26.15 -25.79
C LYS A 87 -10.35 26.61 -27.01
N ILE A 88 -11.33 25.82 -27.48
CA ILE A 88 -12.20 26.23 -28.61
C ILE A 88 -12.97 27.50 -28.27
N ILE A 89 -13.54 27.59 -27.07
CA ILE A 89 -14.37 28.72 -26.64
C ILE A 89 -13.55 30.00 -26.45
N PHE A 90 -12.32 29.92 -25.92
CA PHE A 90 -11.53 31.09 -25.53
C PHE A 90 -10.35 31.42 -26.47
N VAL A 91 -10.03 30.60 -27.47
CA VAL A 91 -8.96 30.88 -28.45
C VAL A 91 -9.49 31.44 -29.78
N ASP A 92 -10.74 31.13 -30.16
CA ASP A 92 -11.36 31.74 -31.36
C ASP A 92 -11.95 33.12 -31.10
N ASP A 93 -12.09 33.53 -29.84
CA ASP A 93 -12.42 34.90 -29.47
C ASP A 93 -11.17 35.62 -28.96
N LYS A 94 -11.06 36.94 -29.19
CA LYS A 94 -9.85 37.77 -29.00
C LYS A 94 -9.46 37.99 -27.52
N GLN A 95 -9.59 36.99 -26.65
CA GLN A 95 -9.14 37.06 -25.26
C GLN A 95 -7.83 36.27 -25.06
N PRO A 96 -6.72 36.94 -24.72
CA PRO A 96 -5.40 36.34 -24.66
C PRO A 96 -5.18 35.70 -23.29
N LEU A 97 -5.94 34.66 -22.96
CA LEU A 97 -5.45 33.74 -21.93
C LEU A 97 -4.26 33.00 -22.54
N GLY A 98 -3.06 33.51 -22.25
CA GLY A 98 -1.83 32.98 -22.81
C GLY A 98 -1.71 31.47 -22.57
N SER A 99 -1.16 30.73 -23.54
CA SER A 99 -0.93 29.29 -23.45
C SER A 99 -0.25 28.81 -22.14
N GLY A 100 0.47 29.70 -21.44
CA GLY A 100 1.00 29.46 -20.10
C GLY A 100 -0.07 29.25 -19.01
N VAL A 101 -1.20 29.95 -19.07
CA VAL A 101 -2.31 29.83 -18.09
C VAL A 101 -2.99 28.46 -18.22
N TYR A 102 -3.16 27.97 -19.45
CA TYR A 102 -3.70 26.63 -19.69
C TYR A 102 -2.77 25.54 -19.13
N LEU A 103 -1.46 25.71 -19.31
CA LEU A 103 -0.47 24.77 -18.77
C LEU A 103 -0.47 24.77 -17.23
N THR A 104 -0.51 25.94 -16.58
CA THR A 104 -0.52 26.02 -15.11
C THR A 104 -1.78 25.40 -14.52
N PHE A 105 -2.94 25.68 -15.09
CA PHE A 105 -4.21 25.10 -14.62
C PHE A 105 -4.27 23.58 -14.88
N THR A 106 -3.71 23.12 -16.01
CA THR A 106 -3.57 21.68 -16.31
C THR A 106 -2.68 20.99 -15.28
N MET A 107 -1.51 21.55 -14.98
CA MET A 107 -0.60 21.02 -13.96
C MET A 107 -1.27 20.96 -12.58
N PHE A 108 -2.03 22.01 -12.22
CA PHE A 108 -2.76 22.07 -10.97
C PHE A 108 -3.86 20.99 -10.88
N SER A 109 -4.62 20.78 -11.95
CA SER A 109 -5.66 19.76 -12.01
C SER A 109 -5.10 18.34 -11.91
N VAL A 110 -4.00 18.05 -12.62
CA VAL A 110 -3.31 16.76 -12.52
C VAL A 110 -2.76 16.56 -11.10
N LEU A 111 -2.18 17.60 -10.49
CA LEU A 111 -1.67 17.52 -9.11
C LEU A 111 -2.77 17.19 -8.10
N ILE A 112 -3.94 17.84 -8.20
CA ILE A 112 -5.10 17.56 -7.33
C ILE A 112 -5.54 16.09 -7.49
N LEU A 113 -5.62 15.62 -8.74
CA LEU A 113 -6.01 14.24 -9.04
C LEU A 113 -5.03 13.23 -8.44
N LEU A 114 -3.73 13.47 -8.55
CA LEU A 114 -2.71 12.62 -7.94
C LEU A 114 -2.81 12.60 -6.40
N ILE A 115 -3.08 13.75 -5.78
CA ILE A 115 -3.30 13.83 -4.32
C ILE A 115 -4.56 13.05 -3.91
N ALA A 116 -5.64 13.14 -4.68
CA ALA A 116 -6.88 12.42 -4.42
C ALA A 116 -6.68 10.91 -4.52
N VAL A 117 -6.11 10.42 -5.63
CA VAL A 117 -5.78 8.99 -5.82
C VAL A 117 -4.85 8.48 -4.72
N GLY A 118 -3.87 9.29 -4.31
CA GLY A 118 -2.96 8.94 -3.23
C GLY A 118 -3.63 8.86 -1.85
N LYS A 119 -4.68 9.64 -1.59
CA LYS A 119 -5.49 9.54 -0.37
C LYS A 119 -6.37 8.30 -0.40
N ASP A 120 -7.09 8.09 -1.49
CA ASP A 120 -8.00 6.95 -1.63
C ASP A 120 -7.22 5.62 -1.55
N LYS A 121 -6.02 5.54 -2.14
CA LYS A 121 -5.16 4.36 -1.99
C LYS A 121 -4.80 4.07 -0.53
N LYS A 122 -4.49 5.09 0.27
CA LYS A 122 -4.18 4.91 1.70
C LYS A 122 -5.40 4.42 2.48
N ASP A 123 -6.58 4.89 2.11
CA ASP A 123 -7.81 4.47 2.76
C ASP A 123 -8.14 3.01 2.42
N MET A 124 -7.98 2.63 1.14
CA MET A 124 -8.12 1.25 0.67
C MET A 124 -7.16 0.29 1.39
N THR A 125 -5.86 0.60 1.46
CA THR A 125 -4.87 -0.32 2.06
C THR A 125 -5.06 -0.46 3.57
N THR A 126 -5.49 0.61 4.25
CA THR A 126 -5.84 0.55 5.67
C THR A 126 -7.02 -0.39 5.90
N ALA A 127 -8.05 -0.34 5.04
CA ALA A 127 -9.21 -1.20 5.14
C ALA A 127 -8.85 -2.67 4.93
N ALA A 128 -8.02 -2.99 3.93
CA ALA A 128 -7.59 -4.36 3.68
C ALA A 128 -6.74 -4.98 4.76
N TYR A 129 -5.84 -4.17 5.34
CA TYR A 129 -5.10 -4.57 6.53
C TYR A 129 -6.07 -4.95 7.67
N PHE A 130 -7.01 -4.06 8.01
CA PHE A 130 -7.93 -4.28 9.12
C PHE A 130 -8.94 -5.40 8.86
N LYS A 131 -9.43 -5.52 7.62
CA LYS A 131 -10.27 -6.63 7.16
C LYS A 131 -9.58 -7.97 7.40
N THR A 132 -8.31 -8.08 7.02
CA THR A 132 -7.53 -9.31 7.23
C THR A 132 -7.46 -9.68 8.72
N LEU A 133 -7.32 -8.68 9.61
CA LEU A 133 -7.36 -8.94 11.05
C LEU A 133 -8.73 -9.44 11.50
N LEU A 134 -9.83 -8.83 11.05
CA LEU A 134 -11.19 -9.24 11.43
C LEU A 134 -11.54 -10.65 10.89
N GLU A 135 -11.16 -10.96 9.66
CA GLU A 135 -11.34 -12.29 9.07
C GLU A 135 -10.61 -13.35 9.89
N ARG A 136 -9.37 -13.07 10.33
CA ARG A 136 -8.60 -13.99 11.17
C ARG A 136 -9.23 -14.18 12.54
N VAL A 137 -9.72 -13.12 13.18
CA VAL A 137 -10.46 -13.23 14.46
C VAL A 137 -11.72 -14.08 14.30
N LYS A 138 -12.44 -13.93 13.19
CA LYS A 138 -13.65 -14.72 12.92
C LYS A 138 -13.33 -16.21 12.76
N VAL A 139 -12.32 -16.54 11.95
CA VAL A 139 -11.84 -17.92 11.76
C VAL A 139 -11.36 -18.52 13.10
N ASP A 140 -10.61 -17.76 13.90
CA ASP A 140 -10.16 -18.20 15.22
C ASP A 140 -11.33 -18.54 16.16
N LYS A 141 -12.43 -17.79 16.07
CA LYS A 141 -13.65 -18.04 16.86
C LYS A 141 -14.43 -19.26 16.40
N GLU A 142 -14.57 -19.43 15.10
CA GLU A 142 -15.19 -20.61 14.51
C GLU A 142 -14.42 -21.88 14.93
N ASN A 143 -13.09 -21.84 14.83
CA ASN A 143 -12.23 -22.95 15.23
C ASN A 143 -12.24 -23.21 16.76
N LYS A 144 -12.36 -22.17 17.60
CA LYS A 144 -12.48 -22.32 19.07
C LYS A 144 -13.82 -22.88 19.53
N LYS A 145 -14.89 -22.78 18.74
CA LYS A 145 -16.18 -23.41 19.06
C LYS A 145 -16.11 -24.95 18.98
N GLU A 146 -15.06 -25.51 18.37
CA GLU A 146 -14.89 -26.95 18.17
C GLU A 146 -13.95 -27.64 19.17
N THR A 147 -13.21 -26.93 20.04
CA THR A 147 -12.38 -27.55 21.12
C THR A 147 -11.82 -26.50 22.11
N PRO A 148 -11.58 -26.84 23.41
CA PRO A 148 -11.04 -25.90 24.38
C PRO A 148 -9.53 -25.64 24.18
N SER A 149 -9.14 -24.39 24.44
CA SER A 149 -7.83 -23.77 24.21
C SER A 149 -6.62 -24.55 24.77
N PRO A 150 -5.46 -24.54 24.09
CA PRO A 150 -4.18 -24.65 24.78
C PRO A 150 -3.60 -23.28 25.12
N SER A 151 -2.87 -23.30 26.21
CA SER A 151 -2.16 -22.25 26.92
C SER A 151 -1.04 -21.58 26.12
N ASN A 152 -0.83 -20.31 26.43
CA ASN A 152 0.41 -19.59 26.20
C ASN A 152 1.60 -20.36 26.79
N HIS A 153 2.44 -20.95 25.95
CA HIS A 153 3.89 -20.98 26.11
C HIS A 153 4.52 -21.86 25.03
N GLU A 154 5.21 -21.24 24.07
CA GLU A 154 6.44 -21.82 23.51
C GLU A 154 7.36 -20.66 23.14
N MET A 155 8.55 -20.65 23.76
CA MET A 155 9.50 -19.56 23.74
C MET A 155 10.48 -19.71 22.57
N ASN A 156 10.61 -18.64 21.80
CA ASN A 156 11.77 -18.14 21.03
C ASN A 156 12.82 -19.15 20.55
N ASP A 157 12.73 -19.53 19.27
CA ASP A 157 13.92 -19.70 18.42
C ASP A 157 13.78 -18.85 17.14
N ASN A 158 13.35 -17.59 17.32
CA ASN A 158 13.28 -16.58 16.25
C ASN A 158 14.46 -15.61 16.30
N GLN A 159 15.49 -15.88 17.12
CA GLN A 159 16.67 -15.04 17.19
C GLN A 159 17.44 -15.12 15.87
N ILE A 160 17.74 -13.96 15.32
CA ILE A 160 18.52 -13.84 14.08
C ILE A 160 19.44 -12.66 14.26
N VAL A 161 20.70 -12.79 13.85
CA VAL A 161 21.52 -11.62 13.52
C VAL A 161 21.44 -11.44 12.02
N VAL A 162 20.47 -10.63 11.61
CA VAL A 162 20.36 -10.23 10.20
C VAL A 162 21.21 -9.00 9.99
N ASN A 163 22.11 -9.03 9.01
CA ASN A 163 22.71 -7.80 8.50
C ASN A 163 22.34 -7.64 7.03
N ILE A 164 21.41 -6.72 6.74
CA ILE A 164 21.01 -6.43 5.36
C ILE A 164 21.55 -5.09 4.90
N ARG A 165 22.06 -5.09 3.67
CA ARG A 165 22.39 -3.87 2.92
C ARG A 165 21.11 -3.34 2.29
N THR A 166 20.62 -2.21 2.75
CA THR A 166 19.51 -1.49 2.10
C THR A 166 20.05 -0.40 1.17
N ARG A 167 19.58 -0.40 -0.08
CA ARG A 167 19.97 0.61 -1.08
C ARG A 167 18.80 1.53 -1.38
N GLN A 168 18.62 2.64 -0.67
CA GLN A 168 17.64 3.65 -1.07
C GLN A 168 18.22 4.57 -2.15
N PHE A 169 17.39 4.99 -3.12
CA PHE A 169 17.80 5.97 -4.12
C PHE A 169 18.22 7.26 -3.40
N TRP A 170 19.47 7.69 -3.58
CA TRP A 170 20.14 8.85 -2.94
C TRP A 170 20.75 8.68 -1.54
N ILE A 171 20.73 7.49 -0.94
CA ILE A 171 21.25 7.28 0.41
C ILE A 171 22.37 6.21 0.40
N LYS A 172 23.44 6.46 1.16
CA LYS A 172 24.59 5.54 1.35
C LYS A 172 24.09 4.20 1.92
N ASP A 173 24.76 3.11 1.58
CA ASP A 173 24.36 1.78 2.06
C ASP A 173 24.28 1.76 3.59
N PHE A 174 23.12 1.40 4.13
CA PHE A 174 22.92 1.24 5.56
C PHE A 174 22.77 -0.24 5.89
N TYR A 175 23.43 -0.62 6.98
CA TYR A 175 23.39 -1.95 7.56
C TYR A 175 22.44 -1.90 8.74
N LYS A 176 21.34 -2.65 8.65
CA LYS A 176 20.37 -2.75 9.74
C LYS A 176 20.45 -4.13 10.36
N GLN A 177 20.62 -4.15 11.68
CA GLN A 177 20.63 -5.34 12.49
C GLN A 177 19.31 -5.46 13.23
N ALA A 178 18.66 -6.61 13.10
CA ALA A 178 17.58 -7.04 13.98
C ALA A 178 18.05 -8.28 14.70
N ASN A 179 17.54 -8.47 15.92
CA ASN A 179 17.86 -9.62 16.77
C ASN A 179 16.80 -10.71 16.70
N ASN A 180 15.61 -10.42 16.16
CA ASN A 180 14.54 -11.39 15.98
C ASN A 180 13.71 -11.12 14.72
N LEU A 181 12.98 -12.14 14.27
CA LEU A 181 12.13 -12.03 13.08
C LEU A 181 10.90 -11.13 13.33
N ASP A 182 10.43 -11.04 14.56
CA ASP A 182 9.29 -10.20 14.96
C ASP A 182 9.57 -8.71 14.70
N GLU A 183 10.78 -8.25 15.07
CA GLU A 183 11.22 -6.88 14.82
C GLU A 183 11.27 -6.57 13.31
N ILE A 184 11.75 -7.53 12.51
CA ILE A 184 11.79 -7.38 11.05
C ILE A 184 10.37 -7.24 10.50
N LEU A 185 9.44 -8.09 10.93
CA LEU A 185 8.09 -8.10 10.39
C LEU A 185 7.23 -6.92 10.85
N LEU A 186 7.42 -6.41 12.06
CA LEU A 186 6.51 -5.42 12.64
C LEU A 186 7.10 -4.01 12.69
N ASN A 187 8.42 -3.88 12.83
CA ASN A 187 9.05 -2.58 13.08
C ASN A 187 9.78 -2.01 11.86
N TRP A 188 10.30 -2.86 10.98
CA TRP A 188 11.04 -2.38 9.81
C TRP A 188 10.11 -1.71 8.80
N SER A 189 10.65 -0.88 7.91
CA SER A 189 9.92 -0.29 6.79
C SER A 189 9.67 -1.31 5.67
N ASP A 190 8.69 -1.02 4.82
CA ASP A 190 8.29 -1.93 3.74
C ASP A 190 9.46 -2.20 2.75
N TYR A 191 10.33 -1.20 2.57
CA TYR A 191 11.56 -1.33 1.79
C TYR A 191 12.61 -2.26 2.44
N GLU A 192 12.78 -2.13 3.75
CA GLU A 192 13.70 -2.97 4.54
C GLU A 192 13.21 -4.42 4.56
N ILE A 193 11.91 -4.65 4.75
CA ILE A 193 11.30 -5.98 4.69
C ILE A 193 11.51 -6.60 3.31
N ALA A 194 11.24 -5.86 2.24
CA ALA A 194 11.47 -6.37 0.90
C ALA A 194 12.96 -6.66 0.62
N SER A 195 13.87 -5.89 1.20
CA SER A 195 15.31 -6.14 1.12
C SER A 195 15.68 -7.42 1.88
N TYR A 196 15.13 -7.62 3.08
CA TYR A 196 15.24 -8.87 3.84
C TYR A 196 14.75 -10.08 3.06
N ILE A 197 13.52 -10.02 2.53
CA ILE A 197 12.93 -11.11 1.74
C ILE A 197 13.81 -11.43 0.53
N THR A 198 14.37 -10.42 -0.14
CA THR A 198 15.27 -10.62 -1.28
C THR A 198 16.55 -11.32 -0.87
N TYR A 199 17.14 -10.87 0.23
CA TYR A 199 18.42 -11.37 0.69
C TYR A 199 18.32 -12.81 1.20
N TYR A 200 17.23 -13.19 1.85
CA TYR A 200 17.06 -14.52 2.45
C TYR A 200 16.25 -15.51 1.61
N PHE A 201 15.25 -15.04 0.86
CA PHE A 201 14.34 -15.87 0.07
C PHE A 201 14.46 -15.63 -1.44
N GLY A 202 15.39 -14.77 -1.88
CA GLY A 202 15.68 -14.55 -3.29
C GLY A 202 16.09 -15.82 -4.02
N TYR A 203 15.86 -15.88 -5.33
CA TYR A 203 16.33 -17.00 -6.14
C TYR A 203 17.88 -17.11 -6.08
N TRP A 204 18.54 -15.96 -6.24
CA TRP A 204 19.99 -15.80 -6.35
C TRP A 204 20.76 -15.86 -5.02
N THR A 205 20.09 -16.10 -3.89
CA THR A 205 20.76 -16.13 -2.59
C THR A 205 21.31 -17.51 -2.25
N ALA A 206 22.52 -17.55 -1.71
CA ALA A 206 23.13 -18.75 -1.12
C ALA A 206 22.66 -19.01 0.32
N LYS A 207 21.79 -18.15 0.88
CA LYS A 207 21.27 -18.34 2.25
C LYS A 207 20.39 -19.59 2.34
N ASN A 208 20.45 -20.23 3.50
CA ASN A 208 19.73 -21.47 3.77
C ASN A 208 18.22 -21.19 3.96
N LYS A 209 17.46 -21.31 2.87
CA LYS A 209 16.00 -21.11 2.85
C LYS A 209 15.26 -22.02 3.83
N LYS A 210 15.75 -23.24 4.08
CA LYS A 210 15.16 -24.17 5.05
C LYS A 210 15.34 -23.67 6.48
N ALA A 211 16.50 -23.11 6.81
CA ALA A 211 16.74 -22.49 8.11
C ALA A 211 15.85 -21.26 8.32
N GLU A 212 15.66 -20.42 7.29
CA GLU A 212 14.76 -19.27 7.39
C GLU A 212 13.29 -19.69 7.53
N LEU A 213 12.85 -20.73 6.81
CA LEU A 213 11.51 -21.29 7.00
C LEU A 213 11.31 -21.84 8.42
N GLN A 214 12.35 -22.45 9.00
CA GLN A 214 12.30 -22.92 10.39
C GLN A 214 12.14 -21.75 11.37
N ARG A 215 12.78 -20.60 11.12
CA ARG A 215 12.59 -19.40 11.93
C ARG A 215 11.18 -18.82 11.82
N ILE A 216 10.58 -18.86 10.63
CA ILE A 216 9.15 -18.52 10.46
C ILE A 216 8.28 -19.44 11.33
N ARG A 217 8.60 -20.74 11.41
CA ARG A 217 7.89 -21.67 12.31
C ARG A 217 8.07 -21.34 13.79
N GLY A 218 9.17 -20.69 14.16
CA GLY A 218 9.41 -20.19 15.52
C GLY A 218 8.54 -18.98 15.91
N LEU A 219 7.84 -18.35 14.97
CA LEU A 219 6.97 -17.19 15.25
C LEU A 219 5.73 -17.59 16.05
N THR A 220 5.27 -16.71 16.94
CA THR A 220 3.99 -16.91 17.63
C THR A 220 2.82 -16.77 16.65
N PHE A 221 1.67 -17.33 17.02
CA PHE A 221 0.46 -17.29 16.19
C PHE A 221 0.04 -15.84 15.88
N ASP A 222 0.10 -14.96 16.87
CA ASP A 222 -0.23 -13.53 16.70
C ASP A 222 0.76 -12.83 15.75
N VAL A 223 2.07 -13.12 15.84
CA VAL A 223 3.08 -12.52 14.94
C VAL A 223 2.87 -13.00 13.51
N LEU A 224 2.50 -14.26 13.29
CA LEU A 224 2.15 -14.77 11.97
C LEU A 224 0.97 -14.01 11.37
N ILE A 225 -0.10 -13.80 12.14
CA ILE A 225 -1.30 -13.09 11.69
C ILE A 225 -0.99 -11.61 11.36
N LEU A 226 -0.30 -10.91 12.26
CA LEU A 226 0.11 -9.52 12.05
C LEU A 226 1.04 -9.40 10.83
N GLY A 227 1.98 -10.34 10.67
CA GLY A 227 2.86 -10.42 9.51
C GLY A 227 2.11 -10.63 8.20
N ILE A 228 1.11 -11.52 8.17
CA ILE A 228 0.26 -11.77 6.99
C ILE A 228 -0.52 -10.52 6.61
N ALA A 229 -1.20 -9.90 7.58
CA ALA A 229 -1.96 -8.67 7.36
C ALA A 229 -1.05 -7.55 6.82
N ARG A 230 0.17 -7.44 7.35
CA ARG A 230 1.15 -6.49 6.87
C ARG A 230 1.64 -6.78 5.45
N MET A 231 1.92 -8.04 5.11
CA MET A 231 2.32 -8.38 3.73
C MET A 231 1.19 -8.08 2.75
N LYS A 232 -0.07 -8.32 3.15
CA LYS A 232 -1.25 -7.97 2.36
C LYS A 232 -1.34 -6.46 2.10
N GLU A 233 -1.11 -5.63 3.12
CA GLU A 233 -1.03 -4.17 2.97
C GLU A 233 0.04 -3.78 1.95
N ILE A 234 1.26 -4.35 2.05
CA ILE A 234 2.36 -4.06 1.14
C ILE A 234 2.02 -4.46 -0.30
N GLU A 235 1.36 -5.60 -0.50
CA GLU A 235 0.90 -6.04 -1.83
C GLU A 235 -0.05 -5.03 -2.47
N GLU A 236 -1.02 -4.54 -1.71
CA GLU A 236 -2.04 -3.62 -2.19
C GLU A 236 -1.52 -2.18 -2.35
N SER A 237 -0.69 -1.72 -1.42
CA SER A 237 -0.06 -0.39 -1.49
C SER A 237 0.90 -0.28 -2.66
N ASN A 238 1.49 -1.39 -3.10
CA ASN A 238 2.38 -1.47 -4.25
C ASN A 238 1.70 -2.03 -5.53
N ASP A 239 0.40 -2.30 -5.50
CA ASP A 239 -0.36 -2.55 -6.73
C ASP A 239 -0.51 -1.25 -7.50
N ASN A 240 0.41 -1.01 -8.42
CA ASN A 240 0.42 0.16 -9.28
C ASN A 240 -0.32 -0.09 -10.60
N SER A 241 -0.74 -1.33 -10.89
CA SER A 241 -1.38 -1.70 -12.15
C SER A 241 -2.59 -0.83 -12.47
N LYS A 242 -3.32 -0.40 -11.44
CA LYS A 242 -4.52 0.42 -11.54
C LYS A 242 -4.23 1.92 -11.71
N ILE A 243 -3.09 2.41 -11.23
CA ILE A 243 -2.73 3.86 -11.25
C ILE A 243 -2.00 4.25 -12.54
N ILE A 244 -1.23 3.31 -13.11
CA ILE A 244 -0.37 3.56 -14.29
C ILE A 244 -1.14 4.13 -15.48
N PRO A 245 -2.34 3.64 -15.86
CA PRO A 245 -3.07 4.21 -16.98
C PRO A 245 -3.42 5.69 -16.77
N GLY A 246 -3.89 6.05 -15.57
CA GLY A 246 -4.23 7.44 -15.23
C GLY A 246 -3.01 8.35 -15.19
N PHE A 247 -1.90 7.89 -14.61
CA PHE A 247 -0.66 8.66 -14.58
C PHE A 247 -0.10 8.90 -16.00
N SER A 248 -0.11 7.85 -16.83
CA SER A 248 0.37 7.94 -18.22
C SER A 248 -0.48 8.91 -19.04
N ALA A 249 -1.80 8.86 -18.89
CA ALA A 249 -2.70 9.81 -19.54
C ALA A 249 -2.42 11.25 -19.07
N GLY A 250 -2.24 11.47 -17.76
CA GLY A 250 -1.95 12.79 -17.20
C GLY A 250 -0.63 13.37 -17.70
N LEU A 251 0.39 12.52 -17.85
CA LEU A 251 1.66 12.92 -18.45
C LEU A 251 1.48 13.34 -19.92
N VAL A 252 0.77 12.55 -20.71
CA VAL A 252 0.48 12.88 -22.13
C VAL A 252 -0.25 14.21 -22.23
N LEU A 253 -1.24 14.46 -21.37
CA LEU A 253 -1.95 15.73 -21.29
C LEU A 253 -0.99 16.90 -21.02
N ILE A 254 -0.11 16.79 -20.01
CA ILE A 254 0.88 17.83 -19.68
C ILE A 254 1.83 18.07 -20.87
N CYS A 255 2.37 17.02 -21.47
CA CYS A 255 3.27 17.12 -22.62
C CYS A 255 2.58 17.78 -23.82
N THR A 256 1.29 17.50 -24.03
CA THR A 256 0.49 18.12 -25.08
C THR A 256 0.34 19.62 -24.85
N GLN A 257 -0.01 20.04 -23.63
CA GLN A 257 -0.14 21.46 -23.29
C GLN A 257 1.22 22.20 -23.35
N ALA A 258 2.30 21.56 -22.90
CA ALA A 258 3.64 22.10 -23.00
C ALA A 258 4.07 22.30 -24.46
N SER A 259 3.79 21.32 -25.33
CA SER A 259 4.09 21.43 -26.77
C SER A 259 3.34 22.59 -27.43
N ILE A 260 2.09 22.83 -27.03
CA ILE A 260 1.29 23.97 -27.51
C ILE A 260 1.90 25.31 -27.06
N LEU A 261 2.33 25.43 -25.79
CA LEU A 261 3.03 26.60 -25.29
C LEU A 261 4.29 26.90 -26.11
N TYR A 262 5.11 25.88 -26.34
CA TYR A 262 6.36 26.02 -27.08
C TYR A 262 6.17 26.37 -28.56
N ARG A 263 5.09 25.89 -29.20
CA ARG A 263 4.74 26.29 -30.57
C ARG A 263 4.51 27.80 -30.71
N ASN A 264 4.05 28.45 -29.64
CA ASN A 264 3.78 29.88 -29.61
C ASN A 264 4.98 30.73 -29.17
N MET A 265 6.15 30.12 -28.92
CA MET A 265 7.40 30.82 -28.59
C MET A 265 8.28 31.02 -29.83
N ASN A 266 9.23 31.97 -29.79
CA ASN A 266 10.12 32.33 -30.89
C ASN A 266 11.06 31.20 -31.38
N SER A 267 11.10 30.04 -30.71
CA SER A 267 11.94 28.89 -31.07
C SER A 267 11.16 27.57 -30.99
N PRO A 268 10.16 27.37 -31.88
CA PRO A 268 9.19 26.26 -31.78
C PRO A 268 9.84 24.87 -31.87
N LEU A 269 10.93 24.73 -32.63
CA LEU A 269 11.64 23.45 -32.82
C LEU A 269 12.44 23.04 -31.57
N LEU A 270 13.13 23.98 -30.93
CA LEU A 270 13.83 23.76 -29.65
C LEU A 270 12.84 23.49 -28.52
N GLY A 271 11.72 24.20 -28.50
CA GLY A 271 10.65 23.97 -27.53
C GLY A 271 9.99 22.60 -27.67
N ALA A 272 9.65 22.18 -28.88
CA ALA A 272 9.12 20.84 -29.15
C ALA A 272 10.12 19.73 -28.77
N ALA A 273 11.40 19.88 -29.13
CA ALA A 273 12.44 18.91 -28.79
C ALA A 273 12.64 18.77 -27.28
N SER A 274 12.64 19.88 -26.53
CA SER A 274 12.77 19.86 -25.07
C SER A 274 11.55 19.23 -24.38
N ALA A 275 10.33 19.46 -24.87
CA ALA A 275 9.11 18.84 -24.34
C ALA A 275 9.13 17.31 -24.49
N VAL A 276 9.56 16.80 -25.65
CA VAL A 276 9.71 15.35 -25.90
C VAL A 276 10.79 14.75 -25.01
N PHE A 277 11.92 15.44 -24.84
CA PHE A 277 13.01 14.97 -23.98
C PHE A 277 12.59 14.89 -22.50
N VAL A 278 11.85 15.88 -22.00
CA VAL A 278 11.27 15.85 -20.65
C VAL A 278 10.27 14.70 -20.50
N ALA A 279 9.39 14.50 -21.49
CA ALA A 279 8.44 13.38 -21.49
C ALA A 279 9.16 12.02 -21.39
N PHE A 280 10.26 11.86 -22.14
CA PHE A 280 11.09 10.67 -22.11
C PHE A 280 11.74 10.42 -20.75
N ILE A 281 12.31 11.46 -20.11
CA ILE A 281 12.87 11.35 -18.76
C ILE A 281 11.80 10.93 -17.75
N VAL A 282 10.62 11.58 -17.78
CA VAL A 282 9.52 11.24 -16.88
C VAL A 282 9.05 9.81 -17.10
N TYR A 283 8.98 9.36 -18.34
CA TYR A 283 8.63 7.98 -18.68
C TYR A 283 9.63 6.96 -18.12
N ILE A 284 10.94 7.22 -18.21
CA ILE A 284 11.97 6.38 -17.58
C ILE A 284 11.80 6.33 -16.06
N LEU A 285 11.56 7.47 -15.42
CA LEU A 285 11.33 7.53 -13.97
C LEU A 285 10.09 6.73 -13.56
N LEU A 286 9.03 6.76 -14.38
CA LEU A 286 7.83 5.96 -14.15
C LEU A 286 8.09 4.47 -14.26
N ILE A 287 8.73 4.00 -15.32
CA ILE A 287 9.09 2.59 -15.49
C ILE A 287 9.86 2.10 -14.27
N LYS A 288 10.80 2.91 -13.77
CA LYS A 288 11.58 2.59 -12.58
C LYS A 288 10.73 2.48 -11.32
N GLY A 289 9.81 3.42 -11.10
CA GLY A 289 8.85 3.37 -10.01
C GLY A 289 7.93 2.15 -10.07
N ILE A 290 7.43 1.83 -11.26
CA ILE A 290 6.58 0.66 -11.53
C ILE A 290 7.33 -0.63 -11.22
N ARG A 291 8.55 -0.77 -11.77
CA ARG A 291 9.39 -1.96 -11.54
C ARG A 291 9.71 -2.13 -10.06
N ASN A 292 9.97 -1.04 -9.35
CA ASN A 292 10.19 -1.09 -7.91
C ASN A 292 8.95 -1.57 -7.16
N GLY A 293 7.77 -0.98 -7.42
CA GLY A 293 6.50 -1.41 -6.80
C GLY A 293 6.15 -2.87 -7.11
N SER A 294 6.29 -3.30 -8.37
CA SER A 294 6.07 -4.69 -8.77
C SER A 294 6.98 -5.67 -8.04
N ASN A 295 8.26 -5.30 -7.83
CA ASN A 295 9.19 -6.12 -7.06
C ASN A 295 8.77 -6.22 -5.59
N LEU A 296 8.37 -5.10 -4.97
CA LEU A 296 7.87 -5.08 -3.58
C LEU A 296 6.64 -5.98 -3.43
N ARG A 297 5.64 -5.81 -4.31
CA ARG A 297 4.42 -6.63 -4.33
C ARG A 297 4.72 -8.12 -4.47
N SER A 298 5.56 -8.49 -5.44
CA SER A 298 5.91 -9.89 -5.68
C SER A 298 6.61 -10.53 -4.46
N ARG A 299 7.51 -9.78 -3.81
CA ARG A 299 8.23 -10.24 -2.61
C ARG A 299 7.28 -10.41 -1.42
N ALA A 300 6.39 -9.43 -1.20
CA ALA A 300 5.38 -9.50 -0.16
C ALA A 300 4.43 -10.70 -0.36
N ALA A 301 3.95 -10.93 -1.59
CA ALA A 301 3.11 -12.08 -1.94
C ALA A 301 3.79 -13.42 -1.67
N LYS A 302 5.06 -13.55 -2.08
CA LYS A 302 5.84 -14.75 -1.81
C LYS A 302 5.98 -14.99 -0.31
N TYR A 303 6.29 -13.94 0.46
CA TYR A 303 6.50 -14.08 1.89
C TYR A 303 5.18 -14.33 2.65
N ARG A 304 4.08 -13.67 2.26
CA ARG A 304 2.74 -13.93 2.78
C ARG A 304 2.37 -15.40 2.63
N SER A 305 2.59 -15.99 1.45
CA SER A 305 2.32 -17.40 1.20
C SER A 305 3.10 -18.32 2.15
N LEU A 306 4.36 -17.99 2.47
CA LEU A 306 5.14 -18.75 3.45
C LEU A 306 4.59 -18.62 4.87
N LEU A 307 4.17 -17.41 5.27
CA LEU A 307 3.53 -17.18 6.56
C LEU A 307 2.20 -17.94 6.67
N GLU A 308 1.37 -17.90 5.62
CA GLU A 308 0.10 -18.62 5.54
C GLU A 308 0.30 -20.14 5.59
N GLN A 309 1.33 -20.66 4.91
CA GLN A 309 1.69 -22.07 4.98
C GLN A 309 2.05 -22.46 6.42
N VAL A 310 2.94 -21.71 7.07
CA VAL A 310 3.37 -22.02 8.45
C VAL A 310 2.20 -21.89 9.43
N LEU A 311 1.32 -20.91 9.23
CA LEU A 311 0.10 -20.77 10.03
C LEU A 311 -0.77 -22.02 9.91
N SER A 312 -1.04 -22.49 8.69
CA SER A 312 -1.80 -23.72 8.46
C SER A 312 -1.11 -24.97 9.01
N GLU A 313 0.22 -25.06 8.93
CA GLU A 313 1.00 -26.12 9.58
C GLU A 313 0.79 -26.13 11.10
N LYS A 314 0.68 -24.96 11.74
CA LYS A 314 0.41 -24.85 13.18
C LYS A 314 -1.04 -25.16 13.53
N GLU A 315 -2.00 -24.75 12.69
CA GLU A 315 -3.42 -25.06 12.88
C GLU A 315 -3.69 -26.57 12.79
N LYS A 316 -3.04 -27.29 11.88
CA LYS A 316 -3.19 -28.76 11.72
C LYS A 316 -2.51 -29.59 12.81
N LYS A 317 -1.61 -28.98 13.58
CA LYS A 317 -0.91 -29.61 14.70
C LYS A 317 -1.61 -29.37 16.04
N LYS A 318 -2.66 -28.55 16.07
CA LYS A 318 -3.63 -28.50 17.17
C LYS A 318 -4.55 -29.71 17.09
#